data_AF-A0A9D2JUZ9-F1
#
_entry.id   AF-A0A9D2JUZ9-F1
#
_cell.length_a   1.000
_cell.length_b   1.000
_cell.length_c   1.000
_cell.angle_alpha   90.00
_cell.angle_beta   90.00
_cell.angle_gamma   90.00
#
_symmetry.space_group_name_H-M   'P 1'
#
loop_
_entity.id
_entity.type
_entity.pdbx_description
1 polymer ?
#
loop_
_entity_poly.entity_id
_entity_poly.type
_entity_poly.pdbx_seq_one_letter_code
_entity_poly.pdbx_strand_id
1 'polypeptide(L)'
;MLRKTGLLLFALIALLLASCDKVMQNLGGMKMDSPEVLEKAKELAKSQFDASKWKIVSVDWDEESGQGELEGNVTSIRFYMIDQDGKAWQQTFIASLGWKAGDLDETPFAKGDKLDNPKDYPALDLEKLSGEQYTKMIEDAKAMLPKSYKYKSLDMFSINTYDKEPISFTLNVVEDGKETVSNAGRTSIVFYEVRFTADENGKLTMKE
;
A
#
# COMPACT_ATOMS: atom_id res chain seq x y z
N MET A 1 13.31 66.91 22.90
CA MET A 1 12.96 65.90 23.93
C MET A 1 12.44 64.66 23.21
N LEU A 2 13.00 63.50 23.54
CA LEU A 2 12.66 62.15 23.03
C LEU A 2 11.21 61.73 23.32
N ARG A 3 10.78 60.66 22.60
CA ARG A 3 9.74 59.62 22.87
C ARG A 3 8.48 59.78 22.00
N LYS A 4 7.92 58.79 21.28
CA LYS A 4 7.93 57.29 21.30
C LYS A 4 7.63 56.78 19.87
N THR A 5 8.46 55.92 19.26
CA THR A 5 8.22 54.47 19.02
C THR A 5 6.78 54.03 18.79
N GLY A 6 6.52 53.42 17.63
CA GLY A 6 5.53 52.36 17.47
C GLY A 6 4.61 52.46 16.24
N LEU A 7 5.13 52.29 15.03
CA LEU A 7 4.31 51.78 13.92
C LEU A 7 4.77 50.35 13.63
N LEU A 8 4.03 49.37 14.15
CA LEU A 8 4.18 47.97 13.79
C LEU A 8 3.82 47.82 12.30
N LEU A 9 4.82 47.44 11.51
CA LEU A 9 4.63 46.96 10.15
C LEU A 9 3.98 45.57 10.24
N PHE A 10 2.65 45.50 10.15
CA PHE A 10 1.95 44.24 9.87
C PHE A 10 2.21 43.87 8.41
N ALA A 11 3.34 43.21 8.15
CA ALA A 11 3.53 42.46 6.91
C ALA A 11 2.68 41.20 7.02
N LEU A 12 1.45 41.27 6.51
CA LEU A 12 0.58 40.11 6.32
C LEU A 12 1.19 39.24 5.21
N ILE A 13 2.08 38.30 5.56
CA ILE A 13 2.48 37.21 4.66
C ILE A 13 1.32 36.20 4.65
N ALA A 14 0.29 36.53 3.89
CA ALA A 14 -0.76 35.60 3.53
C ALA A 14 -0.38 34.94 2.20
N LEU A 15 0.52 33.94 2.22
CA LEU A 15 0.88 33.15 1.03
C LEU A 15 1.57 31.82 1.40
N LEU A 16 1.01 31.03 2.32
CA LEU A 16 1.45 29.64 2.53
C LEU A 16 0.33 28.61 2.79
N LEU A 17 -0.95 29.01 2.81
CA LEU A 17 -2.03 28.08 3.14
C LEU A 17 -2.48 27.17 1.98
N ALA A 18 -2.07 27.44 0.73
CA ALA A 18 -2.44 26.60 -0.41
C ALA A 18 -1.44 25.45 -0.69
N SER A 19 -0.25 25.46 -0.08
CA SER A 19 0.76 24.41 -0.27
C SER A 19 0.72 23.34 0.83
N CYS A 20 0.16 23.63 2.01
CA CYS A 20 -0.01 22.61 3.05
C CYS A 20 -1.01 21.53 2.65
N ASP A 21 -2.11 21.85 1.96
CA ASP A 21 -3.07 20.83 1.50
C ASP A 21 -2.44 19.86 0.49
N LYS A 22 -1.59 20.35 -0.42
CA LYS A 22 -0.87 19.51 -1.38
C LYS A 22 0.25 18.69 -0.73
N VAL A 23 0.93 19.24 0.28
CA VAL A 23 1.98 18.53 1.02
C VAL A 23 1.36 17.46 1.93
N MET A 24 0.20 17.73 2.55
CA MET A 24 -0.54 16.78 3.38
C MET A 24 -1.26 15.71 2.54
N GLN A 25 -1.78 16.02 1.35
CA GLN A 25 -2.32 15.02 0.42
C GLN A 25 -1.26 14.00 -0.03
N ASN A 26 0.01 14.41 -0.09
CA ASN A 26 1.14 13.52 -0.41
C ASN A 26 1.62 12.67 0.78
N LEU A 27 1.07 12.85 1.99
CA LEU A 27 1.50 12.21 3.24
C LEU A 27 0.59 11.03 3.70
N GLY A 28 -0.22 10.45 2.81
CA GLY A 28 -0.98 9.21 3.10
C GLY A 28 -2.47 9.18 2.77
N GLY A 29 -2.92 9.98 1.80
CA GLY A 29 -4.32 9.97 1.33
C GLY A 29 -4.54 9.25 0.00
N MET A 30 -3.55 8.51 -0.50
CA MET A 30 -3.66 7.82 -1.78
C MET A 30 -4.53 6.58 -1.63
N LYS A 31 -5.46 6.37 -2.57
CA LYS A 31 -6.36 5.22 -2.49
C LYS A 31 -5.61 3.94 -2.87
N MET A 32 -5.84 2.91 -2.09
CA MET A 32 -5.30 1.57 -2.31
C MET A 32 -5.72 1.08 -3.71
N ASP A 33 -6.96 1.30 -4.13
CA ASP A 33 -7.48 0.82 -5.42
C ASP A 33 -7.26 1.79 -6.61
N SER A 34 -6.32 2.73 -6.48
CA SER A 34 -6.01 3.72 -7.52
C SER A 34 -4.65 3.48 -8.16
N PRO A 35 -4.41 3.89 -9.43
CA PRO A 35 -3.14 3.65 -10.10
C PRO A 35 -1.96 4.40 -9.45
N GLU A 36 -2.23 5.45 -8.68
CA GLU A 36 -1.21 6.27 -8.03
C GLU A 36 -0.34 5.45 -7.05
N VAL A 37 -0.89 4.42 -6.37
CA VAL A 37 -0.10 3.60 -5.41
C VAL A 37 0.94 2.77 -6.11
N LEU A 38 0.59 2.24 -7.28
CA LEU A 38 1.53 1.53 -8.13
C LEU A 38 2.64 2.47 -8.64
N GLU A 39 2.29 3.68 -9.06
CA GLU A 39 3.29 4.66 -9.51
C GLU A 39 4.20 5.10 -8.36
N LYS A 40 3.67 5.25 -7.14
CA LYS A 40 4.49 5.51 -5.95
C LYS A 40 5.44 4.35 -5.65
N ALA A 41 4.98 3.10 -5.77
CA ALA A 41 5.85 1.93 -5.61
C ALA A 41 6.98 1.91 -6.65
N LYS A 42 6.70 2.21 -7.93
CA LYS A 42 7.71 2.33 -8.99
C LYS A 42 8.73 3.44 -8.68
N GLU A 43 8.27 4.60 -8.22
CA GLU A 43 9.13 5.73 -7.82
C GLU A 43 10.06 5.34 -6.67
N LEU A 44 9.54 4.72 -5.61
CA LEU A 44 10.33 4.25 -4.48
C LEU A 44 11.35 3.19 -4.91
N ALA A 45 10.94 2.22 -5.72
CA ALA A 45 11.83 1.19 -6.21
C ALA A 45 13.05 1.77 -6.96
N LYS A 46 12.82 2.73 -7.86
CA LYS A 46 13.87 3.39 -8.65
C LYS A 46 14.77 4.31 -7.83
N SER A 47 14.22 4.99 -6.82
CA SER A 47 14.95 6.01 -6.07
C SER A 47 15.72 5.45 -4.87
N GLN A 48 15.28 4.31 -4.31
CA GLN A 48 15.82 3.79 -3.05
C GLN A 48 16.75 2.58 -3.24
N PHE A 49 16.58 1.83 -4.33
CA PHE A 49 17.32 0.58 -4.54
C PHE A 49 18.22 0.65 -5.77
N ASP A 50 19.51 0.38 -5.55
CA ASP A 50 20.49 0.13 -6.61
C ASP A 50 20.31 -1.30 -7.13
N ALA A 51 19.79 -1.45 -8.35
CA ALA A 51 19.53 -2.74 -8.99
C ALA A 51 20.80 -3.60 -9.20
N SER A 52 22.01 -3.02 -9.08
CA SER A 52 23.26 -3.78 -9.09
C SER A 52 23.57 -4.46 -7.74
N LYS A 53 22.93 -4.00 -6.66
CA LYS A 53 23.11 -4.50 -5.28
C LYS A 53 21.91 -5.28 -4.77
N TRP A 54 20.71 -4.86 -5.19
CA TRP A 54 19.45 -5.37 -4.69
C TRP A 54 18.61 -5.93 -5.81
N LYS A 55 18.14 -7.16 -5.63
CA LYS A 55 17.12 -7.79 -6.47
C LYS A 55 15.78 -7.73 -5.73
N ILE A 56 14.89 -6.83 -6.14
CA ILE A 56 13.51 -6.80 -5.65
C ILE A 56 12.80 -8.05 -6.19
N VAL A 57 12.11 -8.78 -5.31
CA VAL A 57 11.37 -10.01 -5.67
C VAL A 57 9.90 -9.96 -5.28
N SER A 58 9.54 -9.02 -4.41
CA SER A 58 8.15 -8.75 -4.06
C SER A 58 7.97 -7.30 -3.60
N VAL A 59 6.78 -6.78 -3.80
CA VAL A 59 6.28 -5.57 -3.16
C VAL A 59 4.89 -5.84 -2.62
N ASP A 60 4.60 -5.30 -1.44
CA ASP A 60 3.24 -5.21 -0.90
C ASP A 60 2.91 -3.78 -0.48
N TRP A 61 1.62 -3.49 -0.40
CA TRP A 61 1.09 -2.30 0.25
C TRP A 61 -0.20 -2.64 0.96
N ASP A 62 -0.45 -1.92 2.06
CA ASP A 62 -1.55 -2.17 2.96
C ASP A 62 -2.27 -0.89 3.38
N GLU A 63 -3.56 -1.07 3.64
CA GLU A 63 -4.35 -0.20 4.49
C GLU A 63 -3.94 -0.44 5.95
N GLU A 64 -4.08 0.58 6.80
CA GLU A 64 -3.84 0.43 8.24
C GLU A 64 -4.68 -0.72 8.80
N SER A 65 -3.99 -1.71 9.37
CA SER A 65 -4.59 -2.97 9.77
C SER A 65 -5.61 -2.76 10.90
N GLY A 66 -6.91 -2.91 10.59
CA GLY A 66 -7.96 -3.22 11.56
C GLY A 66 -8.31 -2.17 12.63
N GLN A 67 -7.81 -0.94 12.53
CA GLN A 67 -8.16 0.15 13.46
C GLN A 67 -8.80 1.38 12.80
N GLY A 68 -8.80 1.45 11.46
CA GLY A 68 -9.40 2.54 10.69
C GLY A 68 -10.87 2.33 10.33
N GLU A 69 -11.47 3.33 9.69
CA GLU A 69 -12.86 3.28 9.18
C GLU A 69 -13.01 2.52 7.85
N LEU A 70 -12.04 1.68 7.48
CA LEU A 70 -11.94 1.01 6.18
C LEU A 70 -12.00 2.03 5.02
N GLU A 71 -11.19 3.08 5.12
CA GLU A 71 -11.16 4.18 4.16
C GLU A 71 -10.44 3.81 2.85
N GLY A 72 -9.66 2.73 2.85
CA GLY A 72 -8.87 2.28 1.71
C GLY A 72 -7.74 3.23 1.35
N ASN A 73 -7.13 3.90 2.33
CA ASN A 73 -5.95 4.73 2.10
C ASN A 73 -4.69 3.88 2.34
N VAL A 74 -3.72 3.97 1.43
CA VAL A 74 -2.43 3.29 1.62
C VAL A 74 -1.66 3.90 2.77
N THR A 75 -1.16 3.05 3.66
CA THR A 75 -0.38 3.49 4.82
C THR A 75 1.07 3.07 4.75
N SER A 76 1.36 1.95 4.09
CA SER A 76 2.72 1.52 3.83
C SER A 76 2.89 0.87 2.45
N ILE A 77 4.11 0.97 1.93
CA ILE A 77 4.60 0.17 0.81
C ILE A 77 5.86 -0.55 1.31
N ARG A 78 5.93 -1.86 1.15
CA ARG A 78 7.06 -2.68 1.60
C ARG A 78 7.67 -3.44 0.43
N PHE A 79 8.98 -3.39 0.34
CA PHE A 79 9.74 -4.17 -0.64
C PHE A 79 10.44 -5.32 0.05
N TYR A 80 10.46 -6.46 -0.64
CA TYR A 80 11.31 -7.58 -0.28
C TYR A 80 12.38 -7.76 -1.34
N MET A 81 13.64 -7.78 -0.88
CA MET A 81 14.80 -7.76 -1.75
C MET A 81 15.80 -8.83 -1.33
N ILE A 82 16.71 -9.11 -2.25
CA ILE A 82 17.77 -10.09 -2.10
C ILE A 82 19.08 -9.39 -2.41
N ASP A 83 20.04 -9.48 -1.50
CA ASP A 83 21.38 -8.95 -1.72
C ASP A 83 22.23 -9.89 -2.60
N GLN A 84 23.46 -9.45 -2.89
CA GLN A 84 24.42 -10.21 -3.70
C GLN A 84 24.83 -11.54 -3.04
N ASP A 85 24.77 -11.62 -1.71
CA ASP A 85 25.06 -12.82 -0.93
C ASP A 85 23.86 -13.77 -0.84
N GLY A 86 22.69 -13.37 -1.34
CA GLY A 86 21.47 -14.16 -1.39
C GLY A 86 20.62 -14.08 -0.14
N LYS A 87 20.95 -13.15 0.75
CA LYS A 87 20.20 -12.91 1.96
C LYS A 87 18.96 -12.10 1.65
N ALA A 88 17.87 -12.45 2.32
CA ALA A 88 16.57 -11.84 2.15
C ALA A 88 16.41 -10.66 3.12
N TRP A 89 15.95 -9.53 2.58
CA TRP A 89 15.78 -8.26 3.29
C TRP A 89 14.40 -7.66 2.98
N GLN A 90 13.89 -6.84 3.89
CA GLN A 90 12.69 -6.04 3.70
C GLN A 90 12.95 -4.59 4.09
N GLN A 91 12.23 -3.67 3.44
CA GLN A 91 12.22 -2.27 3.83
C GLN A 91 10.83 -1.68 3.58
N THR A 92 10.31 -0.98 4.59
CA THR A 92 8.97 -0.37 4.57
C THR A 92 9.05 1.14 4.42
N PHE A 93 8.14 1.72 3.65
CA PHE A 93 7.97 3.16 3.44
C PHE A 93 6.60 3.57 3.94
N ILE A 94 6.56 4.46 4.92
CA ILE A 94 5.32 4.81 5.64
C ILE A 94 4.79 6.16 5.16
N ALA A 95 3.52 6.20 4.78
CA ALA A 95 2.90 7.36 4.19
C ALA A 95 2.87 8.56 5.15
N SER A 96 2.46 8.33 6.41
CA SER A 96 2.37 9.36 7.46
C SER A 96 3.72 9.99 7.82
N LEU A 97 4.83 9.34 7.46
CA LEU A 97 6.19 9.84 7.64
C LEU A 97 6.78 10.50 6.39
N GLY A 98 5.97 10.68 5.33
CA GLY A 98 6.41 11.24 4.06
C GLY A 98 7.17 10.26 3.20
N TRP A 99 6.77 8.98 3.25
CA TRP A 99 7.41 7.90 2.51
C TRP A 99 8.90 7.78 2.81
N LYS A 100 9.30 8.09 4.05
CA LYS A 100 10.65 7.83 4.51
C LYS A 100 10.88 6.33 4.62
N ALA A 101 12.07 5.90 4.22
CA ALA A 101 12.53 4.55 4.43
C ALA A 101 12.58 4.25 5.94
N GLY A 102 11.96 3.15 6.34
CA GLY A 102 12.20 2.52 7.63
C GLY A 102 13.53 1.77 7.64
N ASP A 103 13.77 1.07 8.75
CA ASP A 103 14.95 0.23 8.89
C ASP A 103 14.96 -0.89 7.84
N LEU A 104 16.17 -1.30 7.46
CA LEU A 104 16.39 -2.43 6.57
C LEU A 104 16.55 -3.68 7.42
N ASP A 105 15.58 -4.59 7.35
CA ASP A 105 15.51 -5.77 8.20
C ASP A 105 15.80 -7.05 7.41
N GLU A 106 16.59 -7.95 7.99
CA GLU A 106 16.65 -9.32 7.51
C GLU A 106 15.29 -10.00 7.72
N THR A 107 14.81 -10.73 6.72
CA THR A 107 13.47 -11.31 6.76
C THR A 107 13.46 -12.75 6.30
N PRO A 108 12.67 -13.62 6.96
CA PRO A 108 12.53 -15.00 6.57
C PRO A 108 11.53 -15.21 5.43
N PHE A 109 10.97 -14.18 4.77
CA PHE A 109 9.88 -14.34 3.77
C PHE A 109 10.17 -15.36 2.66
N ALA A 110 11.46 -15.61 2.39
CA ALA A 110 11.91 -16.61 1.43
C ALA A 110 11.92 -18.06 1.95
N LYS A 111 11.61 -18.32 3.23
CA LYS A 111 11.57 -19.66 3.83
C LYS A 111 10.13 -20.19 3.82
N GLY A 112 9.67 -20.63 2.64
CA GLY A 112 8.33 -21.19 2.47
C GLY A 112 8.09 -21.74 1.06
N ASP A 113 8.35 -23.04 0.92
CA ASP A 113 7.67 -24.01 0.05
C ASP A 113 7.87 -24.04 -1.48
N LYS A 114 8.73 -23.24 -2.12
CA LYS A 114 8.98 -23.41 -3.59
C LYS A 114 10.42 -23.32 -4.10
N LEU A 115 11.33 -22.58 -3.45
CA LEU A 115 12.76 -22.60 -3.76
C LEU A 115 13.57 -22.64 -2.46
N ASP A 116 14.55 -23.54 -2.37
CA ASP A 116 15.42 -23.66 -1.20
C ASP A 116 16.38 -22.47 -1.06
N ASN A 117 16.57 -21.70 -2.13
CA ASN A 117 17.52 -20.59 -2.21
C ASN A 117 16.87 -19.30 -2.78
N PRO A 118 16.80 -18.21 -1.98
CA PRO A 118 16.27 -16.93 -2.44
C PRO A 118 16.97 -16.37 -3.71
N LYS A 119 18.25 -16.72 -3.93
CA LYS A 119 18.99 -16.30 -5.13
C LYS A 119 18.31 -16.70 -6.44
N ASP A 120 17.49 -17.73 -6.43
CA ASP A 120 16.87 -18.27 -7.65
C ASP A 120 15.56 -17.56 -8.02
N TYR A 121 15.01 -16.71 -7.15
CA TYR A 121 13.82 -15.92 -7.47
C TYR A 121 14.10 -14.92 -8.61
N PRO A 122 13.25 -14.85 -9.66
CA PRO A 122 13.37 -13.83 -10.69
C PRO A 122 13.26 -12.42 -10.10
N ALA A 123 13.91 -11.43 -10.72
CA ALA A 123 13.71 -10.04 -10.34
C ALA A 123 12.29 -9.59 -10.73
N LEU A 124 11.62 -8.88 -9.82
CA LEU A 124 10.34 -8.24 -10.09
C LEU A 124 10.58 -6.99 -10.94
N ASP A 125 10.00 -6.96 -12.14
CA ASP A 125 10.01 -5.79 -13.02
C ASP A 125 8.70 -5.01 -12.86
N LEU A 126 8.71 -4.04 -11.95
CA LEU A 126 7.54 -3.21 -11.66
C LEU A 126 7.09 -2.37 -12.86
N GLU A 127 7.96 -2.09 -13.83
CA GLU A 127 7.61 -1.29 -15.00
C GLU A 127 6.68 -2.03 -15.96
N LYS A 128 6.63 -3.37 -15.89
CA LYS A 128 5.68 -4.18 -16.65
C LYS A 128 4.26 -4.15 -16.09
N LEU A 129 4.07 -3.66 -14.86
CA LEU A 129 2.75 -3.51 -14.26
C LEU A 129 2.10 -2.23 -14.78
N SER A 130 0.92 -2.36 -15.38
CA SER A 130 0.12 -1.21 -15.77
C SER A 130 -0.91 -0.85 -14.69
N GLY A 131 -1.12 0.45 -14.48
CA GLY A 131 -2.19 0.94 -13.60
C GLY A 131 -3.59 0.53 -14.07
N GLU A 132 -3.76 0.32 -15.38
CA GLU A 132 -5.01 -0.18 -15.95
C GLU A 132 -5.27 -1.65 -15.58
N GLN A 133 -4.27 -2.53 -15.71
CA GLN A 133 -4.42 -3.93 -15.26
C GLN A 133 -4.63 -4.01 -13.75
N TYR A 134 -3.90 -3.21 -12.98
CA TYR A 134 -4.03 -3.13 -11.53
C TYR A 134 -5.47 -2.81 -11.11
N THR A 135 -6.01 -1.69 -11.59
CA THR A 135 -7.37 -1.25 -11.24
C THR A 135 -8.43 -2.21 -11.79
N LYS A 136 -8.23 -2.74 -13.00
CA LYS A 136 -9.14 -3.72 -13.60
C LYS A 136 -9.26 -4.99 -12.77
N MET A 137 -8.16 -5.54 -12.24
CA MET A 137 -8.22 -6.74 -11.38
C MET A 137 -9.07 -6.50 -10.13
N ILE A 138 -8.97 -5.31 -9.54
CA ILE A 138 -9.75 -4.95 -8.35
C ILE A 138 -11.23 -4.80 -8.70
N GLU A 139 -11.57 -4.15 -9.82
CA GLU A 139 -12.94 -4.02 -10.30
C GLU A 139 -13.56 -5.39 -10.67
N ASP A 140 -12.80 -6.25 -11.34
CA ASP A 140 -13.25 -7.60 -11.67
C ASP A 140 -13.48 -8.44 -10.39
N ALA A 141 -12.64 -8.29 -9.36
CA ALA A 141 -12.83 -8.93 -8.06
C ALA A 141 -14.07 -8.42 -7.32
N LYS A 142 -14.33 -7.10 -7.34
CA LYS A 142 -15.58 -6.52 -6.79
C LYS A 142 -16.81 -7.14 -7.44
N ALA A 143 -16.77 -7.42 -8.75
CA ALA A 143 -17.87 -8.06 -9.47
C ALA A 143 -18.07 -9.56 -9.13
N MET A 144 -17.05 -10.22 -8.56
CA MET A 144 -17.14 -11.62 -8.10
C MET A 144 -17.75 -11.77 -6.70
N LEU A 145 -17.90 -10.68 -5.95
CA LEU A 145 -18.43 -10.73 -4.59
C LEU A 145 -19.87 -11.26 -4.57
N PRO A 146 -20.25 -12.08 -3.56
CA PRO A 146 -21.64 -12.48 -3.39
C PRO A 146 -22.53 -11.25 -3.17
N LYS A 147 -23.75 -11.26 -3.70
CA LYS A 147 -24.68 -10.11 -3.67
C LYS A 147 -25.02 -9.60 -2.26
N SER A 148 -24.88 -10.45 -1.23
CA SER A 148 -25.09 -10.08 0.17
C SER A 148 -23.96 -9.25 0.78
N TYR A 149 -22.84 -9.10 0.05
CA TYR A 149 -21.67 -8.36 0.49
C TYR A 149 -21.46 -7.11 -0.34
N LYS A 150 -21.06 -6.03 0.33
CA LYS A 150 -20.64 -4.77 -0.29
C LYS A 150 -19.18 -4.51 -0.02
N TYR A 151 -18.44 -4.17 -1.08
CA TYR A 151 -17.06 -3.70 -0.98
C TYR A 151 -16.95 -2.46 -0.09
N LYS A 152 -15.90 -2.42 0.73
CA LYS A 152 -15.51 -1.26 1.54
C LYS A 152 -14.15 -0.70 1.13
N SER A 153 -13.12 -1.52 1.18
CA SER A 153 -11.75 -1.11 0.89
C SER A 153 -10.90 -2.27 0.40
N LEU A 154 -9.76 -1.94 -0.21
CA LEU A 154 -8.69 -2.87 -0.49
C LEU A 154 -7.75 -2.86 0.72
N ASP A 155 -7.68 -3.98 1.44
CA ASP A 155 -6.91 -4.13 2.66
C ASP A 155 -5.41 -4.27 2.38
N MET A 156 -5.07 -5.14 1.44
CA MET A 156 -3.70 -5.46 1.08
C MET A 156 -3.65 -5.80 -0.40
N PHE A 157 -2.56 -5.42 -1.05
CA PHE A 157 -2.16 -5.94 -2.34
C PHE A 157 -0.69 -6.35 -2.29
N SER A 158 -0.36 -7.48 -2.91
CA SER A 158 1.01 -7.98 -3.02
C SER A 158 1.23 -8.57 -4.39
N ILE A 159 2.45 -8.34 -4.91
CA ILE A 159 2.97 -9.06 -6.06
C ILE A 159 4.35 -9.62 -5.75
N ASN A 160 4.64 -10.82 -6.25
CA ASN A 160 5.94 -11.45 -6.13
C ASN A 160 6.33 -12.25 -7.39
N THR A 161 7.55 -12.80 -7.41
CA THR A 161 8.06 -13.60 -8.54
C THR A 161 8.28 -15.07 -8.21
N TYR A 162 7.91 -15.49 -7.01
CA TYR A 162 8.21 -16.82 -6.49
C TYR A 162 6.97 -17.71 -6.33
N ASP A 163 5.77 -17.13 -6.35
CA ASP A 163 4.52 -17.85 -6.36
C ASP A 163 4.01 -18.15 -7.77
N LYS A 164 3.18 -19.20 -7.86
CA LYS A 164 2.50 -19.59 -9.11
C LYS A 164 1.39 -18.59 -9.46
N GLU A 165 0.75 -18.05 -8.44
CA GLU A 165 -0.21 -16.95 -8.53
C GLU A 165 0.48 -15.75 -7.89
N PRO A 166 1.29 -15.00 -8.67
CA PRO A 166 2.21 -14.00 -8.13
C PRO A 166 1.50 -12.82 -7.50
N ILE A 167 0.24 -12.59 -7.83
CA ILE A 167 -0.56 -11.46 -7.35
C ILE A 167 -1.55 -11.98 -6.31
N SER A 168 -1.63 -11.30 -5.17
CA SER A 168 -2.65 -11.56 -4.16
C SER A 168 -3.16 -10.26 -3.56
N PHE A 169 -4.44 -10.22 -3.22
CA PHE A 169 -5.03 -9.05 -2.57
C PHE A 169 -6.28 -9.41 -1.78
N THR A 170 -6.64 -8.55 -0.84
CA THR A 170 -7.75 -8.77 0.09
C THR A 170 -8.72 -7.61 0.01
N LEU A 171 -10.00 -7.89 -0.21
CA LEU A 171 -11.08 -6.91 -0.14
C LEU A 171 -11.75 -6.98 1.23
N ASN A 172 -11.87 -5.83 1.89
CA ASN A 172 -12.77 -5.67 3.02
C ASN A 172 -14.20 -5.50 2.52
N VAL A 173 -15.13 -6.29 3.06
CA VAL A 173 -16.54 -6.27 2.69
C VAL A 173 -17.42 -6.24 3.93
N VAL A 174 -18.63 -5.68 3.78
CA VAL A 174 -19.66 -5.72 4.82
C VAL A 174 -20.87 -6.53 4.33
N GLU A 175 -21.50 -7.26 5.23
CA GLU A 175 -22.76 -7.95 4.93
C GLU A 175 -23.94 -6.99 5.08
N ASP A 176 -24.86 -7.01 4.12
CA ASP A 176 -26.04 -6.16 4.12
C ASP A 176 -26.86 -6.29 5.42
N GLY A 177 -27.05 -5.16 6.11
CA GLY A 177 -27.80 -5.10 7.36
C GLY A 177 -27.03 -5.58 8.60
N LYS A 178 -25.74 -5.90 8.48
CA LYS A 178 -24.85 -6.27 9.59
C LYS A 178 -23.58 -5.42 9.62
N GLU A 179 -23.64 -4.18 9.14
CA GLU A 179 -22.46 -3.33 8.96
C GLU A 179 -21.83 -2.87 10.29
N THR A 180 -22.60 -2.85 11.38
CA THR A 180 -22.14 -2.36 12.68
C THR A 180 -22.65 -3.19 13.85
N VAL A 181 -21.89 -3.17 14.94
CA VAL A 181 -22.30 -3.65 16.26
C VAL A 181 -22.10 -2.56 17.29
N SER A 182 -23.05 -2.41 18.21
CA SER A 182 -22.97 -1.43 19.30
C SER A 182 -22.92 -2.13 20.64
N ASN A 183 -21.89 -1.85 21.44
CA ASN A 183 -21.75 -2.36 22.80
C ASN A 183 -21.16 -1.28 23.72
N ALA A 184 -21.73 -1.12 24.92
CA ALA A 184 -21.27 -0.15 25.93
C ALA A 184 -21.03 1.28 25.40
N GLY A 185 -21.89 1.76 24.48
CA GLY A 185 -21.78 3.10 23.89
C GLY A 185 -20.70 3.25 22.81
N ARG A 186 -20.06 2.15 22.38
CA ARG A 186 -19.15 2.12 21.24
C ARG A 186 -19.80 1.39 20.08
N THR A 187 -19.72 1.99 18.90
CA THR A 187 -20.14 1.38 17.63
C THR A 187 -18.88 0.97 16.87
N SER A 188 -18.85 -0.26 16.38
CA SER A 188 -17.75 -0.80 15.56
C SER A 188 -18.30 -1.29 14.23
N ILE A 189 -17.50 -1.17 13.17
CA ILE A 189 -17.80 -1.78 11.88
C ILE A 189 -17.58 -3.29 12.00
N VAL A 190 -18.52 -4.08 11.47
CA VAL A 190 -18.33 -5.52 11.28
C VAL A 190 -18.04 -5.73 9.81
N PHE A 191 -16.84 -6.22 9.50
CA PHE A 191 -16.40 -6.51 8.14
C PHE A 191 -15.83 -7.91 8.05
N TYR A 192 -15.71 -8.38 6.82
CA TYR A 192 -15.12 -9.66 6.44
C TYR A 192 -14.07 -9.40 5.37
N GLU A 193 -13.09 -10.30 5.30
CA GLU A 193 -12.04 -10.27 4.29
C GLU A 193 -12.33 -11.31 3.23
N VAL A 194 -12.27 -10.89 1.96
CA VAL A 194 -12.34 -11.80 0.81
C VAL A 194 -11.01 -11.74 0.07
N ARG A 195 -10.30 -12.87 0.04
CA ARG A 195 -8.97 -12.96 -0.56
C ARG A 195 -9.05 -13.39 -2.01
N PHE A 196 -8.23 -12.75 -2.84
CA PHE A 196 -8.07 -13.08 -4.25
C PHE A 196 -6.60 -13.36 -4.55
N THR A 197 -6.37 -14.21 -5.54
CA THR A 197 -5.10 -14.34 -6.23
C THR A 197 -5.29 -14.15 -7.72
N ALA A 198 -4.21 -13.79 -8.43
CA ALA A 198 -4.20 -13.76 -9.88
C ALA A 198 -2.92 -14.41 -10.43
N ASP A 199 -3.04 -15.01 -11.61
CA ASP A 199 -1.88 -15.39 -12.41
C ASP A 199 -1.24 -14.15 -13.09
N GLU A 200 -0.13 -14.36 -13.81
CA GLU A 200 0.57 -13.29 -14.53
C GLU A 200 -0.27 -12.60 -15.63
N ASN A 201 -1.36 -13.23 -16.07
CA ASN A 201 -2.28 -12.67 -17.07
C ASN A 201 -3.46 -11.94 -16.41
N GLY A 202 -3.50 -11.86 -15.08
CA GLY A 202 -4.58 -11.25 -14.32
C GLY A 202 -5.82 -12.13 -14.17
N LYS A 203 -5.73 -13.44 -14.41
CA LYS A 203 -6.85 -14.35 -14.20
C LYS A 203 -7.09 -14.55 -12.70
N LEU A 204 -8.22 -14.04 -12.22
CA LEU A 204 -8.58 -14.04 -10.81
C LEU A 204 -9.08 -15.40 -10.31
N THR A 205 -8.71 -15.72 -9.07
CA THR A 205 -9.28 -16.79 -8.26
C THR A 205 -9.67 -16.22 -6.90
N MET A 206 -10.95 -16.33 -6.53
CA MET A 206 -11.40 -16.06 -5.16
C MET A 206 -11.02 -17.25 -4.28
N LYS A 207 -10.38 -16.98 -3.14
CA LYS A 207 -9.99 -18.00 -2.17
C LYS A 207 -11.06 -18.12 -1.08
N GLU A 208 -11.30 -19.36 -0.66
CA GLU A 208 -12.14 -19.70 0.48
C GLU A 208 -11.44 -19.43 1.81
#